data_AF-A0A2V2EJZ9-F1
#
_entry.id   AF-A0A2V2EJZ9-F1
#
_cell.length_a   1.000
_cell.length_b   1.000
_cell.length_c   1.000
_cell.angle_alpha   90.00
_cell.angle_beta   90.00
_cell.angle_gamma   90.00
#
_symmetry.space_group_name_H-M   'P 1'
#
loop_
_entity.id
_entity.type
_entity.pdbx_description
1 polymer ?
#
loop_
_entity_poly.entity_id
_entity_poly.type
_entity_poly.pdbx_seq_one_letter_code
_entity_poly.pdbx_strand_id
1 'polypeptide(L)'
;MSVIIALLLGFGILWLACKVLKISLKIFWKLFVNALIGAAILLIINFFGTVIGISISISFLSALIVGILGVPGVIILLLLQLF
;
A
#
# COMPACT_ATOMS: atom_id res chain seq x y z
N MET A 1 34.78 12.90 -31.49
CA MET A 1 34.99 12.78 -30.03
C MET A 1 33.78 13.24 -29.22
N SER A 2 33.14 14.38 -29.57
CA SER A 2 31.95 14.93 -28.88
C SER A 2 30.69 14.05 -28.90
N VAL A 3 30.37 13.41 -30.03
CA VAL A 3 29.15 12.58 -30.17
C VAL A 3 29.16 11.36 -29.25
N ILE A 4 30.32 10.74 -29.06
CA ILE A 4 30.49 9.54 -28.24
C ILE A 4 30.26 9.87 -26.76
N ILE A 5 30.74 11.04 -26.31
CA ILE A 5 30.55 11.54 -24.93
C ILE A 5 29.07 11.89 -24.69
N ALA A 6 28.40 12.52 -25.66
CA ALA A 6 26.97 12.84 -25.58
C ALA A 6 26.09 11.58 -25.49
N LEU A 7 26.42 10.52 -26.25
CA LEU A 7 25.72 9.23 -26.18
C LEU A 7 25.91 8.54 -24.82
N LEU A 8 27.13 8.53 -24.29
CA LEU A 8 27.43 7.98 -22.95
C LEU A 8 26.67 8.72 -21.85
N LEU A 9 26.63 10.05 -21.90
CA LEU A 9 25.87 10.87 -20.95
C LEU A 9 24.36 10.64 -21.07
N GLY A 10 23.84 10.60 -22.31
CA GLY A 10 22.42 10.35 -22.57
C GLY A 10 21.95 8.99 -22.04
N PHE A 11 22.72 7.93 -22.30
CA PHE A 11 22.43 6.60 -21.75
C PHE A 11 22.53 6.54 -20.23
N GLY A 12 23.50 7.24 -19.63
CA GLY A 12 23.62 7.34 -18.17
C GLY A 12 22.40 7.99 -17.51
N ILE A 13 21.91 9.08 -18.08
CA ILE A 13 20.71 9.80 -17.59
C ILE A 13 19.46 8.93 -17.77
N LEU A 14 19.30 8.27 -18.91
CA LEU A 14 18.19 7.36 -19.18
C LEU A 14 18.15 6.19 -18.18
N TRP A 15 19.32 5.62 -17.87
CA TRP A 15 19.44 4.52 -16.91
C TRP A 15 19.05 4.94 -15.49
N LEU A 16 19.47 6.13 -15.05
CA LEU A 16 19.07 6.73 -13.77
C LEU A 16 17.55 6.94 -13.72
N ALA A 17 16.94 7.51 -14.76
CA ALA A 17 15.50 7.72 -14.84
C ALA A 17 14.73 6.39 -14.72
N CYS A 18 15.14 5.36 -15.47
CA CYS A 18 14.54 4.03 -15.39
C CYS A 18 14.69 3.40 -13.99
N LYS A 19 15.81 3.62 -13.30
CA LYS A 19 16.04 3.08 -11.95
C LYS A 19 15.12 3.72 -10.92
N VAL A 20 14.93 5.05 -10.98
CA VAL A 20 14.01 5.79 -10.10
C VAL A 20 12.56 5.36 -10.33
N LEU A 21 12.14 5.17 -11.59
CA LEU A 21 10.78 4.71 -11.88
C LEU A 21 10.53 3.28 -11.35
N LYS A 22 11.50 2.36 -11.50
CA LYS A 22 11.37 0.99 -10.99
C LYS A 22 11.22 0.92 -9.47
N ILE A 23 11.89 1.80 -8.72
CA ILE A 23 11.83 1.75 -7.25
C ILE A 23 10.47 2.23 -6.73
N SER A 24 9.91 3.28 -7.34
CA SER A 24 8.58 3.80 -7.00
C SER A 24 7.49 2.76 -7.28
N LEU A 25 7.54 2.10 -8.45
CA LEU A 25 6.61 1.03 -8.82
C LEU A 25 6.64 -0.17 -7.86
N LYS A 26 7.83 -0.59 -7.38
CA LYS A 26 7.94 -1.68 -6.41
C LYS A 26 7.24 -1.35 -5.08
N ILE A 27 7.39 -0.13 -4.60
CA ILE A 27 6.75 0.33 -3.36
C ILE A 27 5.24 0.39 -3.53
N PHE A 28 4.75 0.92 -4.65
CA PHE A 28 3.33 0.96 -4.97
C PHE A 28 2.73 -0.45 -4.99
N TRP A 29 3.41 -1.42 -5.62
CA TRP A 29 2.94 -2.80 -5.65
C TRP A 29 2.88 -3.44 -4.26
N LYS A 30 3.89 -3.22 -3.42
CA LYS A 30 3.92 -3.74 -2.05
C LYS A 30 2.79 -3.16 -1.19
N LEU A 31 2.52 -1.86 -1.33
CA LEU A 31 1.39 -1.20 -0.65
C LEU A 31 0.05 -1.72 -1.15
N PHE A 32 -0.09 -1.91 -2.45
CA PHE A 32 -1.33 -2.42 -3.05
C PHE A 32 -1.67 -3.84 -2.55
N VAL A 33 -0.68 -4.74 -2.51
CA VAL A 33 -0.89 -6.10 -2.01
C VAL A 33 -1.24 -6.10 -0.52
N ASN A 34 -0.55 -5.30 0.31
CA ASN A 34 -0.89 -5.19 1.73
C ASN A 34 -2.29 -4.60 1.94
N ALA A 35 -2.68 -3.58 1.17
CA ALA A 35 -4.02 -3.01 1.23
C ALA A 35 -5.09 -4.03 0.81
N LEU A 36 -4.83 -4.84 -0.22
CA LEU A 36 -5.77 -5.88 -0.67
C LEU A 36 -5.98 -6.95 0.41
N ILE A 37 -4.90 -7.38 1.07
CA ILE A 37 -4.96 -8.33 2.19
C ILE A 37 -5.74 -7.74 3.36
N GLY A 38 -5.47 -6.50 3.74
CA GLY A 38 -6.19 -5.86 4.84
C GLY A 38 -7.66 -5.56 4.52
N ALA A 39 -7.99 -5.27 3.26
CA ALA A 39 -9.38 -5.18 2.81
C ALA A 39 -10.10 -6.53 2.90
N ALA A 40 -9.43 -7.63 2.53
CA ALA A 40 -9.97 -8.98 2.68
C ALA A 40 -10.23 -9.33 4.15
N ILE A 41 -9.29 -9.01 5.05
CA ILE A 41 -9.44 -9.20 6.50
C ILE A 41 -10.60 -8.37 7.04
N LEU A 42 -10.68 -7.08 6.66
CA LEU A 42 -11.78 -6.20 7.06
C LEU A 42 -13.13 -6.71 6.54
N LEU A 43 -13.21 -7.23 5.32
CA LEU A 43 -14.44 -7.83 4.79
C LEU A 43 -14.89 -9.02 5.61
N ILE A 44 -13.98 -9.94 5.92
CA ILE A 44 -14.29 -11.12 6.76
C ILE A 44 -14.78 -10.65 8.13
N ILE A 45 -14.05 -9.73 8.76
CA ILE A 45 -14.40 -9.22 10.09
C ILE A 45 -15.70 -8.43 10.06
N ASN A 46 -15.98 -7.64 9.04
CA ASN A 46 -17.24 -6.89 8.96
C ASN A 46 -18.41 -7.85 8.73
N PHE A 47 -18.20 -8.93 7.97
CA PHE A 47 -19.21 -9.97 7.76
C PHE A 47 -19.62 -10.68 9.06
N PHE A 48 -18.64 -11.09 9.88
CA PHE A 48 -18.92 -11.69 11.20
C PHE A 48 -19.27 -10.65 12.27
N GLY A 49 -18.64 -9.48 12.21
CA GLY A 49 -18.76 -8.37 13.16
C GLY A 49 -20.10 -7.66 13.08
N THR A 50 -20.77 -7.68 11.93
CA THR A 50 -22.16 -7.22 11.80
C THR A 50 -23.09 -7.96 12.77
N VAL A 51 -22.84 -9.25 13.05
CA VAL A 51 -23.60 -10.04 14.05
C VAL A 51 -23.35 -9.54 15.49
N ILE A 52 -22.19 -8.93 15.73
CA ILE A 52 -21.74 -8.40 17.02
C ILE A 52 -21.99 -6.87 17.12
N GLY A 53 -22.57 -6.25 16.08
CA GLY A 53 -22.81 -4.80 16.01
C GLY A 53 -21.56 -3.95 15.71
N ILE A 54 -20.48 -4.57 15.23
CA ILE A 54 -19.21 -3.93 14.89
C ILE A 54 -19.15 -3.72 13.37
N SER A 55 -19.29 -2.47 12.92
CA SER A 55 -19.12 -2.09 11.51
C SER A 55 -17.98 -1.07 11.37
N ILE A 56 -16.84 -1.53 10.82
CA ILE A 56 -15.68 -0.67 10.54
C ILE A 56 -15.75 -0.20 9.09
N SER A 57 -15.46 1.08 8.86
CA SER A 57 -15.42 1.63 7.51
C SER A 57 -14.28 1.04 6.68
N ILE A 58 -14.63 0.38 5.57
CA ILE A 58 -13.68 -0.23 4.62
C ILE A 58 -13.14 0.88 3.70
N SER A 59 -12.15 1.62 4.18
CA SER A 59 -11.41 2.62 3.41
C SER A 59 -10.03 2.10 3.01
N PHE A 60 -9.41 2.70 1.99
CA PHE A 60 -8.04 2.37 1.59
C PHE A 60 -7.05 2.52 2.75
N LEU A 61 -7.25 3.53 3.61
CA LEU A 61 -6.41 3.75 4.78
C LEU A 61 -6.63 2.67 5.85
N SER A 62 -7.89 2.35 6.14
CA SER A 62 -8.26 1.27 7.08
C SER A 62 -7.70 -0.08 6.63
N ALA A 63 -7.84 -0.39 5.34
CA ALA A 63 -7.33 -1.60 4.72
C ALA A 63 -5.79 -1.66 4.74
N LEU A 64 -5.09 -0.54 4.56
CA LEU A 64 -3.64 -0.51 4.67
C LEU A 64 -3.17 -0.72 6.12
N ILE A 65 -3.84 -0.09 7.10
CA ILE A 65 -3.56 -0.24 8.54
C ILE A 65 -3.78 -1.70 8.95
N VAL A 66 -4.93 -2.28 8.63
CA VAL A 66 -5.25 -3.69 8.94
C VAL A 66 -4.40 -4.65 8.11
N GLY A 67 -4.00 -4.29 6.89
CA GLY A 67 -3.13 -5.10 6.06
C GLY A 67 -1.69 -5.17 6.58
N ILE A 68 -1.22 -4.13 7.26
CA ILE A 68 0.11 -4.07 7.88
C ILE A 68 0.09 -4.65 9.31
N LEU A 69 -0.91 -4.28 10.11
CA LEU A 69 -1.00 -4.65 11.53
C LEU A 69 -1.77 -5.95 11.76
N GLY A 70 -2.66 -6.37 10.85
CA GLY A 70 -3.54 -7.51 11.02
C GLY A 70 -4.69 -7.24 12.00
N VAL A 71 -5.01 -8.26 12.81
CA VAL A 71 -6.03 -8.21 13.87
C VAL A 71 -5.87 -7.01 14.82
N PRO A 72 -4.68 -6.65 15.33
CA PRO A 72 -4.56 -5.46 16.20
C PRO A 72 -4.91 -4.15 15.48
N GLY A 73 -4.74 -4.05 14.16
CA GLY A 73 -5.15 -2.88 13.39
C GLY A 73 -6.66 -2.64 13.43
N VAL A 74 -7.44 -3.72 13.51
CA VAL A 74 -8.90 -3.68 13.61
C VAL A 74 -9.33 -3.13 14.96
N ILE A 75 -8.66 -3.55 16.03
CA ILE A 75 -8.92 -3.10 17.40
C ILE A 75 -8.64 -1.60 17.53
N ILE A 76 -7.54 -1.13 16.92
CA ILE A 76 -7.18 0.29 16.91
C ILE A 76 -8.23 1.12 16.15
N LEU A 77 -8.70 0.66 14.99
CA LEU A 77 -9.74 1.35 14.22
C LEU A 77 -11.06 1.43 14.97
N LEU A 78 -11.43 0.36 15.69
CA LEU A 78 -12.60 0.33 16.56
C LEU A 78 -12.50 1.34 17.70
N LEU A 79 -11.34 1.41 18.37
CA LEU A 79 -11.10 2.39 19.43
C LEU A 79 -11.13 3.82 18.90
N LEU A 80 -10.59 4.07 17.70
CA LEU A 80 -10.60 5.38 17.05
C LEU A 80 -12.01 5.80 16.63
N GLN A 81 -12.89 4.85 16.32
CA GLN A 81 -14.29 5.12 15.99
C GLN A 81 -15.16 5.35 17.24
N LEU A 82 -14.69 4.89 18.41
CA LEU A 82 -15.37 5.04 19.70
C LEU A 82 -15.02 6.36 20.42
N PHE A 83 -13.85 6.94 20.12
CA PHE A 83 -13.36 8.22 20.64
C PHE A 83 -13.70 9.38 19.71
#